data_AF-A0A6A6FMQ8-F1
#
_entry.id   AF-A0A6A6FMQ8-F1
#
_cell.length_a   1.000
_cell.length_b   1.000
_cell.length_c   1.000
_cell.angle_alpha   90.00
_cell.angle_beta   90.00
_cell.angle_gamma   90.00
#
_symmetry.space_group_name_H-M   'P 1'
#
loop_
_entity.id
_entity.type
_entity.pdbx_description
1 polymer ?
#
loop_
_entity_poly.entity_id
_entity_poly.type
_entity_poly.pdbx_seq_one_letter_code
_entity_poly.pdbx_strand_id
1 'polypeptide(L)'
;MARGTESWKAASHKRVPQNKTKSQKVPQRKQDESDQAGSIVQQKCLSIFRDALSSGDDDAALLQEVKTHLYRRDFAAAFAKDEYLRVYASRWSPSRALGYLQIFSHVQAILCEGRDENEPLKAVCLGGGAGAELVALAAWLSERRGDSLKSRISALFLDIAAWGPTVSQLRHAVVNPPVLSQYASAAAKAANVSLLPEEAFAANFQQADALDIDDSQSKTIYEKTDLITLLFTLNELYSTSVPKTQKMLARITEAAPPGAHLLVVDSPGSYSTVSINGAEKKYPMQWLLDHTLLGSQQKRGEEEIPAKWEKLVSDESRWFRLPQGLEYRLELENMRYQIHLYRRSHDGKNSEDD
;
A
#
# COMPACT_ATOMS: atom_id res chain seq x y z
N MET A 1 -30.79 -18.69 -25.32
CA MET A 1 -31.49 -17.99 -26.42
C MET A 1 -32.37 -16.90 -25.82
N ALA A 2 -32.49 -15.79 -26.54
CA ALA A 2 -33.37 -14.63 -26.30
C ALA A 2 -33.03 -13.67 -25.13
N ARG A 3 -33.10 -12.39 -25.51
CA ARG A 3 -32.73 -11.12 -24.84
C ARG A 3 -33.72 -10.74 -23.73
N GLY A 4 -33.23 -9.93 -22.79
CA GLY A 4 -34.05 -9.07 -21.93
C GLY A 4 -33.25 -7.81 -21.55
N THR A 5 -33.42 -6.74 -22.33
CA THR A 5 -32.93 -5.40 -22.04
C THR A 5 -34.00 -4.63 -21.28
N GLU A 6 -33.70 -4.13 -20.09
CA GLU A 6 -34.49 -3.05 -19.47
C GLU A 6 -33.57 -1.91 -19.05
N SER A 7 -33.85 -0.75 -19.64
CA SER A 7 -33.19 0.52 -19.34
C SER A 7 -33.73 1.08 -18.03
N TRP A 8 -32.86 1.47 -17.10
CA TRP A 8 -33.26 2.28 -15.95
C TRP A 8 -32.82 3.73 -16.15
N LYS A 9 -33.81 4.63 -16.24
CA LYS A 9 -33.64 6.09 -16.28
C LYS A 9 -33.32 6.58 -14.87
N ALA A 10 -32.18 7.25 -14.71
CA ALA A 10 -31.77 7.87 -13.45
C ALA A 10 -32.70 9.05 -13.09
N ALA A 11 -33.24 9.03 -11.88
CA ALA A 11 -33.98 10.14 -11.30
C ALA A 11 -33.06 11.34 -11.06
N SER A 12 -33.50 12.51 -11.52
CA SER A 12 -32.84 13.80 -11.35
C SER A 12 -32.91 14.25 -9.88
N HIS A 13 -31.76 14.28 -9.20
CA HIS A 13 -31.62 14.99 -7.93
C HIS A 13 -30.97 16.36 -8.14
N LYS A 14 -31.75 17.41 -7.85
CA LYS A 14 -31.29 18.80 -7.79
C LYS A 14 -30.17 18.95 -6.75
N ARG A 15 -29.03 19.50 -7.18
CA ARG A 15 -27.90 19.86 -6.30
C ARG A 15 -28.25 21.07 -5.43
N VAL A 16 -27.98 20.96 -4.13
CA VAL A 16 -27.94 22.10 -3.18
C VAL A 16 -26.56 22.78 -3.29
N PRO A 17 -26.44 24.11 -3.19
CA PRO A 17 -25.17 24.80 -3.43
C PRO A 17 -24.22 24.65 -2.23
N GLN A 18 -23.03 24.11 -2.45
CA GLN A 18 -21.92 24.17 -1.49
C GLN A 18 -21.01 25.36 -1.78
N ASN A 19 -20.71 26.13 -0.73
CA ASN A 19 -19.78 27.26 -0.73
C ASN A 19 -18.37 26.79 -1.13
N LYS A 20 -17.77 27.50 -2.10
CA LYS A 20 -16.43 27.21 -2.63
C LYS A 20 -15.35 27.86 -1.76
N THR A 21 -14.66 27.09 -0.95
CA THR A 21 -13.30 27.42 -0.52
C THR A 21 -12.32 26.89 -1.57
N LYS A 22 -11.53 27.77 -2.18
CA LYS A 22 -10.60 27.44 -3.28
C LYS A 22 -9.43 26.61 -2.74
N SER A 23 -9.43 25.31 -2.99
CA SER A 23 -8.19 24.52 -3.00
C SER A 23 -7.47 24.76 -4.33
N GLN A 24 -6.18 25.09 -4.27
CA GLN A 24 -5.34 25.24 -5.46
C GLN A 24 -5.21 23.89 -6.16
N LYS A 25 -5.88 23.73 -7.30
CA LYS A 25 -5.65 22.61 -8.21
C LYS A 25 -4.32 22.83 -8.93
N VAL A 26 -3.34 21.99 -8.64
CA VAL A 26 -2.15 21.84 -9.48
C VAL A 26 -2.60 21.34 -10.87
N PRO A 27 -2.09 21.88 -11.99
CA PRO A 27 -2.54 21.48 -13.32
C PRO A 27 -2.21 20.00 -13.59
N GLN A 28 -3.23 19.17 -13.82
CA GLN A 28 -3.05 17.80 -14.31
C GLN A 28 -2.56 17.85 -15.76
N ARG A 29 -1.28 17.58 -15.97
CA ARG A 29 -0.74 17.27 -17.29
C ARG A 29 -1.24 15.87 -17.66
N LYS A 30 -2.10 15.76 -18.68
CA LYS A 30 -2.35 14.48 -19.37
C LYS A 30 -1.06 14.10 -20.09
N GLN A 31 -0.19 13.34 -19.44
CA GLN A 31 0.84 12.59 -20.13
C GLN A 31 0.31 11.16 -20.30
N ASP A 32 0.29 10.69 -21.54
CA ASP A 32 0.05 9.28 -21.86
C ASP A 32 1.23 8.47 -21.30
N GLU A 33 1.14 8.08 -20.02
CA GLU A 33 2.18 7.32 -19.30
C GLU A 33 2.41 5.90 -19.88
N SER A 34 1.55 5.42 -20.80
CA SER A 34 1.65 4.08 -21.39
C SER A 34 2.79 3.90 -22.41
N ASP A 35 3.42 5.00 -22.85
CA ASP A 35 4.47 4.96 -23.88
C ASP A 35 5.89 5.04 -23.28
N GLN A 36 6.01 5.05 -21.95
CA GLN A 36 7.31 5.03 -21.29
C GLN A 36 7.91 3.63 -21.30
N ALA A 37 9.19 3.53 -21.68
CA ALA A 37 9.96 2.29 -21.57
C ALA A 37 10.21 1.96 -20.09
N GLY A 38 10.13 0.67 -19.74
CA GLY A 38 10.43 0.20 -18.40
C GLY A 38 11.84 0.54 -17.95
N SER A 39 11.98 0.99 -16.70
CA SER A 39 13.27 1.28 -16.08
C SER A 39 13.97 -0.02 -15.67
N ILE A 40 15.31 0.06 -15.52
CA ILE A 40 16.12 -1.06 -15.02
C ILE A 40 15.65 -1.49 -13.62
N VAL A 41 15.27 -0.54 -12.75
CA VAL A 41 14.78 -0.84 -11.40
C VAL A 41 13.43 -1.57 -11.46
N GLN A 42 12.52 -1.16 -12.34
CA GLN A 42 11.25 -1.86 -12.53
C GLN A 42 11.46 -3.31 -12.98
N GLN A 43 12.37 -3.56 -13.92
CA GLN A 43 12.71 -4.92 -14.33
C GLN A 43 13.39 -5.73 -13.19
N LYS A 44 14.19 -5.08 -12.34
CA LYS A 44 14.74 -5.72 -11.13
C LYS A 44 13.65 -6.11 -10.14
N CYS A 45 12.61 -5.30 -9.93
CA CYS A 45 11.46 -5.67 -9.09
C CYS A 45 10.82 -6.98 -9.58
N LEU A 46 10.55 -7.08 -10.88
CA LEU A 46 9.96 -8.28 -11.49
C LEU A 46 10.89 -9.50 -11.35
N SER A 47 12.19 -9.29 -11.54
CA SER A 47 13.21 -10.34 -11.39
C SER A 47 13.29 -10.85 -9.95
N ILE A 48 13.16 -9.97 -8.95
CA ILE A 48 13.11 -10.35 -7.52
C ILE A 48 11.96 -11.33 -7.26
N PHE A 49 10.75 -11.03 -7.76
CA PHE A 49 9.62 -11.97 -7.60
C PHE A 49 9.86 -13.29 -8.33
N ARG A 50 10.38 -13.26 -9.55
CA ARG A 50 10.69 -14.46 -10.33
C ARG A 50 11.69 -15.36 -9.59
N ASP A 51 12.74 -14.77 -9.05
CA ASP A 51 13.87 -15.49 -8.46
C ASP A 51 13.53 -15.97 -7.03
N ALA A 52 12.84 -15.15 -6.23
CA ALA A 52 12.43 -15.49 -4.88
C ALA A 52 11.30 -16.53 -4.86
N LEU A 53 10.34 -16.43 -5.78
CA LEU A 53 9.15 -17.27 -5.83
C LEU A 53 9.26 -18.25 -7.00
N SER A 54 10.16 -19.22 -6.91
CA SER A 54 10.41 -20.17 -8.00
C SER A 54 9.13 -20.86 -8.50
N SER A 55 9.03 -21.10 -9.80
CA SER A 55 7.87 -21.79 -10.40
C SER A 55 7.83 -23.25 -9.95
N GLY A 56 6.65 -23.77 -9.65
CA GLY A 56 6.39 -25.20 -9.49
C GLY A 56 5.69 -25.79 -10.73
N ASP A 57 5.77 -27.12 -10.90
CA ASP A 57 5.15 -27.83 -12.02
C ASP A 57 3.61 -27.67 -12.04
N ASP A 58 2.99 -27.58 -10.86
CA ASP A 58 1.53 -27.48 -10.69
C ASP A 58 1.01 -26.03 -10.61
N ASP A 59 1.85 -25.01 -10.83
CA ASP A 59 1.49 -23.60 -10.62
C ASP A 59 0.25 -23.16 -11.41
N ALA A 60 0.05 -23.69 -12.61
CA ALA A 60 -1.12 -23.36 -13.42
C ALA A 60 -2.43 -23.88 -12.81
N ALA A 61 -2.41 -25.08 -12.23
CA ALA A 61 -3.55 -25.68 -11.56
C ALA A 61 -3.83 -24.97 -10.22
N LEU A 62 -2.78 -24.77 -9.41
CA LEU A 62 -2.86 -24.03 -8.16
C LEU A 62 -3.39 -22.60 -8.37
N LEU A 63 -2.95 -21.92 -9.43
CA LEU A 63 -3.43 -20.58 -9.75
C LEU A 63 -4.94 -20.57 -10.05
N GLN A 64 -5.46 -21.59 -10.73
CA GLN A 64 -6.89 -21.70 -10.99
C GLN A 64 -7.70 -22.00 -9.72
N GLU A 65 -7.17 -22.81 -8.82
CA GLU A 65 -7.79 -23.05 -7.52
C GLU A 65 -7.87 -21.76 -6.70
N VAL A 66 -6.75 -21.01 -6.60
CA VAL A 66 -6.72 -19.71 -5.93
C VAL A 66 -7.72 -18.74 -6.55
N LYS A 67 -7.76 -18.62 -7.89
CA LYS A 67 -8.76 -17.80 -8.58
C LYS A 67 -10.20 -18.21 -8.24
N THR A 68 -10.47 -19.51 -8.12
CA THR A 68 -11.79 -20.04 -7.76
C THR A 68 -12.17 -19.66 -6.34
N HIS A 69 -11.26 -19.79 -5.37
CA HIS A 69 -11.51 -19.37 -3.99
C HIS A 69 -11.73 -17.85 -3.89
N LEU A 70 -10.91 -17.05 -4.56
CA LEU A 70 -11.08 -15.58 -4.61
C LEU A 70 -12.41 -15.17 -5.25
N TYR A 71 -12.82 -15.83 -6.34
CA TYR A 71 -14.12 -15.57 -6.97
C TYR A 71 -15.29 -15.85 -6.02
N ARG A 72 -15.19 -16.91 -5.21
CA ARG A 72 -16.17 -17.27 -4.18
C ARG A 72 -16.07 -16.44 -2.90
N ARG A 73 -15.09 -15.52 -2.82
CA ARG A 73 -14.75 -14.77 -1.59
C ARG A 73 -14.39 -15.67 -0.41
N ASP A 74 -13.86 -16.85 -0.68
CA ASP A 74 -13.36 -17.79 0.32
C ASP A 74 -11.87 -17.51 0.58
N PHE A 75 -11.59 -16.39 1.24
CA PHE A 75 -10.22 -15.95 1.52
C PHE A 75 -9.48 -16.90 2.46
N ALA A 76 -10.20 -17.54 3.38
CA ALA A 76 -9.63 -18.53 4.29
C ALA A 76 -9.01 -19.68 3.49
N ALA A 77 -9.74 -20.24 2.52
CA ALA A 77 -9.19 -21.28 1.65
C ALA A 77 -8.12 -20.75 0.68
N ALA A 78 -8.32 -19.56 0.09
CA ALA A 78 -7.36 -18.96 -0.84
C ALA A 78 -5.97 -18.74 -0.24
N PHE A 79 -5.90 -18.54 1.08
CA PHE A 79 -4.68 -18.23 1.83
C PHE A 79 -4.30 -19.33 2.86
N ALA A 80 -4.90 -20.52 2.75
CA ALA A 80 -4.70 -21.61 3.71
C ALA A 80 -3.37 -22.36 3.57
N LYS A 81 -2.69 -22.25 2.43
CA LYS A 81 -1.51 -23.07 2.10
C LYS A 81 -0.37 -22.22 1.57
N ASP A 82 0.86 -22.57 1.93
CA ASP A 82 2.08 -21.87 1.47
C ASP A 82 2.20 -21.84 -0.06
N GLU A 83 1.80 -22.92 -0.74
CA GLU A 83 1.79 -22.98 -2.20
C GLU A 83 0.80 -21.99 -2.83
N TYR A 84 -0.39 -21.82 -2.23
CA TYR A 84 -1.37 -20.83 -2.69
C TYR A 84 -0.89 -19.42 -2.45
N LEU A 85 -0.28 -19.15 -1.29
CA LEU A 85 0.36 -17.88 -0.97
C LEU A 85 1.44 -17.55 -2.01
N ARG A 86 2.38 -18.47 -2.28
CA ARG A 86 3.45 -18.28 -3.28
C ARG A 86 2.87 -17.99 -4.67
N VAL A 87 1.88 -18.76 -5.12
CA VAL A 87 1.26 -18.58 -6.44
C VAL A 87 0.49 -17.26 -6.52
N TYR A 88 -0.21 -16.89 -5.45
CA TYR A 88 -0.89 -15.60 -5.34
C TYR A 88 0.11 -14.44 -5.46
N ALA A 89 1.14 -14.45 -4.62
CA ALA A 89 2.16 -13.41 -4.63
C ALA A 89 2.84 -13.34 -6.00
N SER A 90 3.14 -14.48 -6.62
CA SER A 90 3.72 -14.54 -7.96
C SER A 90 2.86 -13.89 -9.04
N ARG A 91 1.52 -14.00 -8.96
CA ARG A 91 0.61 -13.47 -9.99
C ARG A 91 0.23 -12.01 -9.77
N TRP A 92 0.00 -11.58 -8.53
CA TRP A 92 -0.60 -10.27 -8.27
C TRP A 92 0.37 -9.25 -7.65
N SER A 93 1.36 -9.68 -6.86
CA SER A 93 2.29 -8.74 -6.20
C SER A 93 3.21 -7.97 -7.16
N PRO A 94 3.75 -8.53 -8.26
CA PRO A 94 4.67 -7.81 -9.15
C PRO A 94 4.07 -6.54 -9.75
N SER A 95 2.87 -6.62 -10.33
CA SER A 95 2.17 -5.46 -10.90
C SER A 95 1.92 -4.39 -9.84
N ARG A 96 1.53 -4.81 -8.63
CA ARG A 96 1.29 -3.91 -7.49
C ARG A 96 2.57 -3.25 -7.00
N ALA A 97 3.68 -3.98 -6.93
CA ALA A 97 4.97 -3.43 -6.53
C ALA A 97 5.42 -2.30 -7.46
N LEU A 98 5.23 -2.42 -8.78
CA LEU A 98 5.54 -1.36 -9.73
C LEU A 98 4.65 -0.12 -9.53
N GLY A 99 3.35 -0.33 -9.29
CA GLY A 99 2.43 0.76 -8.98
C GLY A 99 2.76 1.45 -7.66
N TYR A 100 3.12 0.68 -6.63
CA TYR A 100 3.50 1.20 -5.32
C TYR A 100 4.83 1.95 -5.37
N LEU A 101 5.79 1.50 -6.18
CA LEU A 101 7.03 2.24 -6.45
C LEU A 101 6.72 3.64 -7.00
N GLN A 102 5.87 3.75 -8.03
CA GLN A 102 5.48 5.07 -8.56
C GLN A 102 4.76 5.91 -7.51
N ILE A 103 3.93 5.31 -6.65
CA ILE A 103 3.25 6.01 -5.56
C ILE A 103 4.28 6.57 -4.56
N PHE A 104 5.24 5.76 -4.10
CA PHE A 104 6.29 6.22 -3.18
C PHE A 104 7.14 7.33 -3.79
N SER A 105 7.53 7.20 -5.07
CA SER A 105 8.25 8.26 -5.78
C SER A 105 7.41 9.54 -5.90
N HIS A 106 6.09 9.44 -6.09
CA HIS A 106 5.20 10.60 -6.16
C HIS A 106 5.10 11.37 -4.83
N VAL A 107 5.05 10.67 -3.70
CA VAL A 107 4.94 11.29 -2.37
C VAL A 107 6.30 11.49 -1.68
N GLN A 108 7.40 11.18 -2.37
CA GLN A 108 8.75 11.18 -1.80
C GLN A 108 9.13 12.51 -1.13
N ALA A 109 8.87 13.64 -1.79
CA ALA A 109 9.24 14.95 -1.25
C ALA A 109 8.60 15.20 0.12
N ILE A 110 7.38 14.74 0.31
CA ILE A 110 6.64 14.87 1.57
C ILE A 110 7.19 13.88 2.61
N LEU A 111 7.35 12.60 2.23
CA LEU A 111 7.83 11.56 3.16
C LEU A 111 9.26 11.78 3.64
N CYS A 112 10.06 12.56 2.92
CA CYS A 112 11.47 12.80 3.23
C CYS A 112 11.73 14.19 3.79
N GLU A 113 10.71 15.05 3.87
CA GLU A 113 10.83 16.40 4.39
C GLU A 113 11.35 16.37 5.83
N GLY A 114 12.47 17.05 6.09
CA GLY A 114 13.05 17.18 7.42
C GLY A 114 13.59 15.88 8.05
N ARG A 115 13.65 14.76 7.32
CA ARG A 115 14.19 13.49 7.88
C ARG A 115 15.72 13.50 7.88
N ASP A 116 16.30 13.02 8.98
CA ASP A 116 17.72 12.71 9.05
C ASP A 116 18.01 11.44 8.24
N GLU A 117 18.86 11.56 7.21
CA GLU A 117 19.26 10.42 6.38
C GLU A 117 20.08 9.36 7.13
N ASN A 118 20.64 9.69 8.30
CA ASN A 118 21.35 8.73 9.14
C ASN A 118 20.38 7.79 9.87
N GLU A 119 19.13 8.21 10.12
CA GLU A 119 18.11 7.40 10.78
C GLU A 119 17.29 6.60 9.77
N PRO A 120 17.01 5.31 10.04
CA PRO A 120 16.21 4.50 9.14
C PRO A 120 14.77 5.04 9.07
N LEU A 121 14.14 4.96 7.89
CA LEU A 121 12.68 5.05 7.78
C LEU A 121 12.05 3.80 8.40
N LYS A 122 11.29 3.98 9.47
CA LYS A 122 10.53 2.90 10.12
C LYS A 122 9.13 2.87 9.53
N ALA A 123 8.83 1.78 8.83
CA ALA A 123 7.54 1.60 8.15
C ALA A 123 6.74 0.44 8.77
N VAL A 124 5.42 0.57 8.82
CA VAL A 124 4.48 -0.52 9.13
C VAL A 124 3.48 -0.66 7.98
N CYS A 125 3.49 -1.83 7.34
CA CYS A 125 2.67 -2.14 6.18
C CYS A 125 1.52 -3.08 6.56
N LEU A 126 0.32 -2.53 6.70
CA LEU A 126 -0.88 -3.26 7.12
C LEU A 126 -1.56 -3.93 5.91
N GLY A 127 -1.56 -5.27 5.91
CA GLY A 127 -1.93 -6.10 4.76
C GLY A 127 -0.81 -6.23 3.72
N GLY A 128 0.43 -5.89 4.09
CA GLY A 128 1.58 -5.88 3.19
C GLY A 128 2.25 -7.24 2.97
N GLY A 129 1.66 -8.33 3.50
CA GLY A 129 2.31 -9.65 3.61
C GLY A 129 2.69 -10.28 2.28
N ALA A 130 1.88 -10.10 1.23
CA ALA A 130 2.14 -10.67 -0.09
C ALA A 130 3.38 -10.08 -0.82
N GLY A 131 4.06 -9.09 -0.22
CA GLY A 131 5.39 -8.65 -0.62
C GLY A 131 5.47 -7.57 -1.70
N ALA A 132 4.33 -7.08 -2.20
CA ALA A 132 4.30 -5.96 -3.14
C ALA A 132 4.91 -4.68 -2.54
N GLU A 133 4.52 -4.33 -1.32
CA GLU A 133 5.06 -3.19 -0.58
C GLU A 133 6.54 -3.37 -0.25
N LEU A 134 6.96 -4.59 0.08
CA LEU A 134 8.36 -4.91 0.38
C LEU A 134 9.26 -4.58 -0.80
N VAL A 135 8.94 -5.13 -1.97
CA VAL A 135 9.75 -4.91 -3.17
C VAL A 135 9.68 -3.46 -3.62
N ALA A 136 8.51 -2.81 -3.49
CA ALA A 136 8.36 -1.39 -3.81
C ALA A 136 9.21 -0.47 -2.90
N LEU A 137 9.21 -0.69 -1.59
CA LEU A 137 10.03 0.08 -0.64
C LEU A 137 11.53 -0.14 -0.91
N ALA A 138 11.95 -1.37 -1.18
CA ALA A 138 13.33 -1.68 -1.54
C ALA A 138 13.76 -0.98 -2.85
N ALA A 139 12.93 -1.03 -3.88
CA ALA A 139 13.19 -0.36 -5.15
C ALA A 139 13.23 1.16 -5.01
N TRP A 140 12.27 1.73 -4.27
CA TRP A 140 12.24 3.16 -3.98
C TRP A 140 13.48 3.62 -3.23
N LEU A 141 13.93 2.84 -2.24
CA LEU A 141 15.18 3.11 -1.54
C LEU A 141 16.39 3.01 -2.49
N SER A 142 16.43 2.02 -3.39
CA SER A 142 17.50 1.88 -4.37
C SER A 142 17.60 3.07 -5.32
N GLU A 143 16.46 3.63 -5.78
CA GLU A 143 16.45 4.82 -6.64
C GLU A 143 16.89 6.07 -5.89
N ARG A 144 16.52 6.18 -4.61
CA ARG A 144 16.86 7.33 -3.76
C ARG A 144 18.30 7.32 -3.25
N ARG A 145 18.86 6.15 -2.95
CA ARG A 145 20.18 6.07 -2.32
C ARG A 145 21.26 6.66 -3.20
N GLY A 146 21.16 6.55 -4.54
CA GLY A 146 22.21 7.04 -5.44
C GLY A 146 23.60 6.62 -4.93
N ASP A 147 24.50 7.59 -4.73
CA ASP A 147 25.81 7.39 -4.09
C ASP A 147 25.80 7.58 -2.55
N SER A 148 24.70 8.10 -1.97
CA SER A 148 24.54 8.26 -0.51
C SER A 148 24.15 6.94 0.15
N LEU A 149 25.15 6.23 0.67
CA LEU A 149 24.99 4.91 1.29
C LEU A 149 24.26 4.93 2.65
N LYS A 150 23.81 6.10 3.13
CA LYS A 150 23.31 6.27 4.50
C LYS A 150 21.84 5.93 4.69
N SER A 151 21.00 6.16 3.68
CA SER A 151 19.56 5.95 3.82
C SER A 151 19.22 4.47 3.99
N ARG A 152 18.35 4.18 4.96
CA ARG A 152 17.92 2.82 5.32
C ARG A 152 16.40 2.77 5.49
N ILE A 153 15.80 1.60 5.26
CA ILE A 153 14.40 1.31 5.60
C ILE A 153 14.37 0.10 6.54
N SER A 154 13.56 0.20 7.59
CA SER A 154 13.18 -0.91 8.46
C SER A 154 11.67 -1.04 8.45
N ALA A 155 11.14 -2.09 7.84
CA ALA A 155 9.72 -2.28 7.64
C ALA A 155 9.19 -3.51 8.41
N LEU A 156 8.02 -3.35 9.03
CA LEU A 156 7.19 -4.44 9.55
C LEU A 156 6.02 -4.68 8.59
N PHE A 157 5.93 -5.89 8.05
CA PHE A 157 4.81 -6.36 7.25
C PHE A 157 3.86 -7.15 8.14
N LEU A 158 2.64 -6.64 8.32
CA LEU A 158 1.62 -7.26 9.17
C LEU A 158 0.47 -7.75 8.31
N ASP A 159 0.08 -9.01 8.49
CA ASP A 159 -1.00 -9.62 7.72
C ASP A 159 -1.63 -10.77 8.52
N ILE A 160 -2.90 -11.09 8.24
CA ILE A 160 -3.60 -12.20 8.90
C ILE A 160 -3.15 -13.55 8.34
N ALA A 161 -2.79 -13.63 7.05
CA ALA A 161 -2.29 -14.83 6.41
C ALA A 161 -0.79 -15.03 6.66
N ALA A 162 -0.32 -16.28 6.60
CA ALA A 162 1.02 -16.67 7.05
C ALA A 162 2.13 -16.37 6.00
N TRP A 163 2.32 -15.11 5.62
CA TRP A 163 3.27 -14.70 4.58
C TRP A 163 4.76 -14.73 4.97
N GLY A 164 5.11 -15.23 6.16
CA GLY A 164 6.49 -15.24 6.67
C GLY A 164 7.52 -15.80 5.69
N PRO A 165 7.28 -16.96 5.05
CA PRO A 165 8.17 -17.50 4.02
C PRO A 165 8.32 -16.56 2.81
N THR A 166 7.22 -16.00 2.30
CA THR A 166 7.22 -15.07 1.16
C THR A 166 8.01 -13.80 1.47
N VAL A 167 7.79 -13.18 2.63
CA VAL A 167 8.54 -11.98 3.07
C VAL A 167 10.03 -12.30 3.20
N SER A 168 10.37 -13.44 3.79
CA SER A 168 11.77 -13.86 3.98
C SER A 168 12.49 -14.10 2.65
N GLN A 169 11.84 -14.79 1.71
CA GLN A 169 12.39 -15.07 0.38
C GLN A 169 12.57 -13.79 -0.45
N LEU A 170 11.57 -12.89 -0.44
CA LEU A 170 11.66 -11.62 -1.16
C LEU A 170 12.73 -10.70 -0.55
N ARG A 171 12.81 -10.59 0.78
CA ARG A 171 13.91 -9.87 1.44
C ARG A 171 15.25 -10.46 1.04
N HIS A 172 15.40 -11.78 1.08
CA HIS A 172 16.63 -12.44 0.69
C HIS A 172 17.04 -12.07 -0.74
N ALA A 173 16.10 -12.09 -1.69
CA ALA A 173 16.35 -11.71 -3.09
C ALA A 173 16.62 -10.20 -3.29
N VAL A 174 16.10 -9.34 -2.41
CA VAL A 174 16.43 -7.90 -2.41
C VAL A 174 17.90 -7.67 -2.04
N VAL A 175 18.39 -8.37 -1.02
CA VAL A 175 19.71 -8.08 -0.42
C VAL A 175 20.85 -8.98 -0.91
N ASN A 176 20.55 -10.02 -1.68
CA ASN A 176 21.56 -10.92 -2.26
C ASN A 176 21.55 -10.85 -3.79
N PRO A 177 22.71 -10.97 -4.45
CA PRO A 177 22.76 -11.11 -5.90
C PRO A 177 21.98 -12.34 -6.37
N PRO A 178 21.32 -12.28 -7.54
CA PRO A 178 20.62 -13.44 -8.07
C PRO A 178 21.59 -14.59 -8.39
N VAL A 179 21.08 -15.81 -8.30
CA VAL A 179 21.84 -17.01 -8.66
C VAL A 179 21.98 -17.06 -10.18
N LEU A 180 23.23 -17.05 -10.66
CA LEU A 180 23.52 -17.16 -12.07
C LEU A 180 23.68 -18.62 -12.51
N SER A 181 23.33 -18.89 -13.77
CA SER A 181 23.70 -20.15 -14.42
C SER A 181 25.22 -20.33 -14.48
N GLN A 182 25.68 -21.58 -14.43
CA GLN A 182 27.09 -21.92 -14.65
C GLN A 182 27.65 -21.40 -15.99
N TYR A 183 26.77 -21.20 -16.97
CA TYR A 183 27.10 -20.70 -18.31
C TYR A 183 26.91 -19.18 -18.46
N ALA A 184 26.68 -18.45 -17.37
CA ALA A 184 26.50 -16.99 -17.44
C ALA A 184 27.74 -16.30 -18.03
N SER A 185 27.49 -15.35 -18.94
CA SER A 185 28.54 -14.59 -19.60
C SER A 185 29.36 -13.77 -18.60
N ALA A 186 30.58 -13.36 -19.00
CA ALA A 186 31.40 -12.47 -18.17
C ALA A 186 30.68 -11.16 -17.83
N ALA A 187 29.92 -10.61 -18.78
CA ALA A 187 29.10 -9.42 -18.56
C ALA A 187 27.98 -9.64 -17.53
N ALA A 188 27.29 -10.78 -17.59
CA ALA A 188 26.25 -11.13 -16.61
C ALA A 188 26.84 -11.30 -15.21
N LYS A 189 28.01 -11.92 -15.09
CA LYS A 189 28.74 -12.06 -13.82
C LYS A 189 29.16 -10.70 -13.24
N ALA A 190 29.65 -9.79 -14.09
CA ALA A 190 30.06 -8.45 -13.67
C ALA A 190 28.88 -7.58 -13.22
N ALA A 191 27.70 -7.77 -13.81
CA ALA A 191 26.48 -7.05 -13.43
C ALA A 191 25.70 -7.71 -12.27
N ASN A 192 26.21 -8.79 -11.68
CA ASN A 192 25.50 -9.58 -10.67
C ASN A 192 25.58 -8.95 -9.28
N VAL A 193 24.77 -7.92 -9.07
CA VAL A 193 24.68 -7.20 -7.81
C VAL A 193 23.28 -7.31 -7.22
N SER A 194 23.19 -7.31 -5.89
CA SER A 194 21.91 -7.19 -5.20
C SER A 194 21.24 -5.84 -5.50
N LEU A 195 19.94 -5.74 -5.23
CA LEU A 195 19.25 -4.44 -5.35
C LEU A 195 19.71 -3.48 -4.24
N LEU A 196 19.89 -4.02 -3.03
CA LEU A 196 20.36 -3.28 -1.87
C LEU A 196 21.39 -4.12 -1.09
N PRO A 197 22.31 -3.51 -0.33
CA PRO A 197 23.10 -4.23 0.64
C PRO A 197 22.26 -4.58 1.87
N GLU A 198 22.72 -5.56 2.65
CA GLU A 198 21.93 -6.15 3.74
C GLU A 198 21.52 -5.13 4.81
N GLU A 199 22.42 -4.22 5.17
CA GLU A 199 22.23 -3.19 6.19
C GLU A 199 21.27 -2.07 5.77
N ALA A 200 20.95 -1.97 4.48
CA ALA A 200 20.07 -0.93 3.96
C ALA A 200 18.58 -1.24 4.15
N PHE A 201 18.22 -2.52 4.26
CA PHE A 201 16.84 -2.94 4.22
C PHE A 201 16.54 -4.09 5.19
N ALA A 202 15.86 -3.75 6.28
CA ALA A 202 15.29 -4.71 7.20
C ALA A 202 13.80 -4.93 6.90
N ALA A 203 13.38 -6.18 6.81
CA ALA A 203 12.00 -6.58 6.61
C ALA A 203 11.62 -7.65 7.65
N ASN A 204 10.69 -7.31 8.53
CA ASN A 204 10.15 -8.20 9.54
C ASN A 204 8.71 -8.55 9.18
N PHE A 205 8.27 -9.77 9.49
CA PHE A 205 6.89 -10.19 9.30
C PHE A 205 6.24 -10.51 10.64
N GLN A 206 5.00 -10.07 10.82
CA GLN A 206 4.15 -10.45 11.94
C GLN A 206 2.79 -10.93 11.43
N GLN A 207 2.47 -12.20 11.70
CA GLN A 207 1.14 -12.71 11.44
C GLN A 207 0.18 -12.25 12.54
N ALA A 208 -0.77 -11.39 12.20
CA ALA A 208 -1.78 -10.88 13.13
C ALA A 208 -2.99 -10.32 12.39
N ASP A 209 -4.17 -10.42 13.00
CA ASP A 209 -5.34 -9.65 12.55
C ASP A 209 -5.21 -8.20 13.00
N ALA A 210 -5.11 -7.28 12.03
CA ALA A 210 -5.01 -5.83 12.28
C ALA A 210 -6.19 -5.28 13.09
N LEU A 211 -7.38 -5.90 13.00
CA LEU A 211 -8.58 -5.51 13.74
C LEU A 211 -8.58 -5.96 15.20
N ASP A 212 -7.71 -6.91 15.57
CA ASP A 212 -7.63 -7.49 16.92
C ASP A 212 -6.35 -7.09 17.68
N ILE A 213 -5.53 -6.18 17.13
CA ILE A 213 -4.38 -5.58 17.82
C ILE A 213 -4.85 -4.75 19.02
N ASP A 214 -4.41 -5.11 20.24
CA ASP A 214 -4.74 -4.38 21.47
C ASP A 214 -3.93 -3.07 21.65
N ASP A 215 -4.18 -2.34 22.74
CA ASP A 215 -3.56 -1.02 22.96
C ASP A 215 -2.05 -1.13 23.22
N SER A 216 -1.60 -2.20 23.90
CA SER A 216 -0.18 -2.44 24.21
C SER A 216 0.59 -2.86 22.95
N GLN A 217 0.01 -3.75 22.16
CA GLN A 217 0.54 -4.16 20.87
C GLN A 217 0.58 -2.97 19.92
N SER A 218 -0.50 -2.18 19.85
CA SER A 218 -0.55 -0.98 19.02
C SER A 218 0.53 0.03 19.39
N LYS A 219 0.73 0.30 20.68
CA LYS A 219 1.82 1.14 21.15
C LYS A 219 3.17 0.62 20.67
N THR A 220 3.45 -0.67 20.88
CA THR A 220 4.70 -1.32 20.47
C THR A 220 4.95 -1.19 18.96
N ILE A 221 3.90 -1.31 18.14
CA ILE A 221 4.00 -1.29 16.68
C ILE A 221 4.18 0.14 16.15
N TYR A 222 3.51 1.14 16.71
CA TYR A 222 3.43 2.47 16.09
C TYR A 222 4.22 3.58 16.81
N GLU A 223 4.69 3.39 18.06
CA GLU A 223 5.32 4.46 18.86
C GLU A 223 6.55 5.13 18.22
N LYS A 224 7.22 4.43 17.30
CA LYS A 224 8.44 4.87 16.62
C LYS A 224 8.31 4.80 15.10
N THR A 225 7.09 4.75 14.60
CA THR A 225 6.84 4.54 13.17
C THR A 225 6.75 5.87 12.44
N ASP A 226 7.52 5.99 11.36
CA ASP A 226 7.51 7.17 10.48
C ASP A 226 6.42 7.08 9.40
N LEU A 227 6.15 5.87 8.92
CA LEU A 227 5.23 5.62 7.81
C LEU A 227 4.36 4.40 8.10
N ILE A 228 3.05 4.58 8.05
CA ILE A 228 2.05 3.52 8.12
C ILE A 228 1.37 3.45 6.75
N THR A 229 1.27 2.26 6.17
CA THR A 229 0.63 2.05 4.88
C THR A 229 -0.55 1.10 4.98
N LEU A 230 -1.60 1.42 4.21
CA LEU A 230 -2.77 0.58 3.96
C LEU A 230 -3.01 0.60 2.45
N LEU A 231 -2.42 -0.34 1.70
CA LEU A 231 -2.50 -0.35 0.24
C LEU A 231 -3.39 -1.51 -0.24
N PHE A 232 -4.63 -1.18 -0.63
CA PHE A 232 -5.72 -2.11 -0.98
C PHE A 232 -6.20 -2.99 0.18
N THR A 233 -6.06 -2.47 1.41
CA THR A 233 -6.45 -3.17 2.65
C THR A 233 -7.66 -2.53 3.33
N LEU A 234 -7.74 -1.19 3.33
CA LEU A 234 -8.68 -0.47 4.20
C LEU A 234 -10.14 -0.76 3.87
N ASN A 235 -10.48 -0.90 2.58
CA ASN A 235 -11.83 -1.29 2.18
C ASN A 235 -12.26 -2.66 2.73
N GLU A 236 -11.35 -3.64 2.74
CA GLU A 236 -11.63 -4.98 3.25
C GLU A 236 -11.81 -4.96 4.78
N LEU A 237 -11.02 -4.14 5.49
CA LEU A 237 -11.17 -3.94 6.93
C LEU A 237 -12.54 -3.35 7.29
N TYR A 238 -12.95 -2.28 6.60
CA TYR A 238 -14.28 -1.69 6.83
C TYR A 238 -15.43 -2.64 6.46
N SER A 239 -15.27 -3.41 5.38
CA SER A 239 -16.24 -4.42 4.97
C SER A 239 -16.38 -5.54 5.99
N THR A 240 -15.28 -5.89 6.66
CA THR A 240 -15.24 -6.87 7.75
C THR A 240 -15.89 -6.32 9.02
N SER A 241 -15.51 -5.12 9.45
CA SER A 241 -16.09 -4.48 10.63
C SER A 241 -15.77 -2.98 10.68
N VAL A 242 -16.79 -2.14 10.49
CA VAL A 242 -16.66 -0.69 10.67
C VAL A 242 -16.20 -0.32 12.09
N PRO A 243 -16.82 -0.83 13.17
CA PRO A 243 -16.41 -0.46 14.54
C PRO A 243 -14.98 -0.87 14.87
N LYS A 244 -14.56 -2.09 14.50
CA LYS A 244 -13.18 -2.53 14.75
C LYS A 244 -12.18 -1.73 13.93
N THR A 245 -12.50 -1.39 12.68
CA THR A 245 -11.63 -0.56 11.83
C THR A 245 -11.46 0.85 12.40
N GLN A 246 -12.55 1.48 12.86
CA GLN A 246 -12.47 2.79 13.52
C GLN A 246 -11.65 2.71 14.82
N LYS A 247 -11.82 1.63 15.60
CA LYS A 247 -11.02 1.39 16.80
C LYS A 247 -9.53 1.20 16.48
N MET A 248 -9.20 0.45 15.44
CA MET A 248 -7.82 0.27 14.95
C MET A 248 -7.20 1.61 14.55
N LEU A 249 -7.91 2.44 13.78
CA LEU A 249 -7.44 3.78 13.37
C LEU A 249 -7.27 4.72 14.57
N ALA A 250 -8.16 4.65 15.57
CA ALA A 250 -8.01 5.40 16.82
C ALA A 250 -6.75 4.95 17.58
N ARG A 251 -6.51 3.64 17.70
CA ARG A 251 -5.29 3.09 18.33
C ARG A 251 -4.01 3.55 17.62
N ILE A 252 -4.00 3.51 16.28
CA ILE A 252 -2.91 4.08 15.47
C ILE A 252 -2.70 5.56 15.80
N THR A 253 -3.79 6.33 15.89
CA THR A 253 -3.73 7.78 16.19
C THR A 253 -3.14 8.08 17.56
N GLU A 254 -3.47 7.29 18.58
CA GLU A 254 -2.92 7.44 19.93
C GLU A 254 -1.45 6.99 20.03
N ALA A 255 -1.06 5.97 19.26
CA ALA A 255 0.28 5.40 19.34
C ALA A 255 1.30 6.08 18.41
N ALA A 256 0.89 6.56 17.23
CA ALA A 256 1.81 7.13 16.25
C ALA A 256 2.41 8.47 16.72
N PRO A 257 3.73 8.69 16.57
CA PRO A 257 4.36 9.93 16.97
C PRO A 257 3.93 11.10 16.04
N PRO A 258 3.95 12.34 16.53
CA PRO A 258 3.85 13.52 15.69
C PRO A 258 4.80 13.47 14.49
N GLY A 259 4.33 13.92 13.33
CA GLY A 259 5.08 13.85 12.07
C GLY A 259 5.01 12.49 11.35
N ALA A 260 4.50 11.43 11.99
CA ALA A 260 4.28 10.15 11.32
C ALA A 260 3.27 10.30 10.17
N HIS A 261 3.47 9.53 9.10
CA HIS A 261 2.63 9.54 7.92
C HIS A 261 1.71 8.32 7.88
N LEU A 262 0.47 8.52 7.45
CA LEU A 262 -0.48 7.45 7.12
C LEU A 262 -0.83 7.55 5.64
N LEU A 263 -0.35 6.60 4.85
CA LEU A 263 -0.62 6.49 3.42
C LEU A 263 -1.69 5.42 3.17
N VAL A 264 -2.82 5.85 2.64
CA VAL A 264 -3.92 4.99 2.23
C VAL A 264 -4.03 5.00 0.71
N VAL A 265 -3.95 3.82 0.11
CA VAL A 265 -4.20 3.62 -1.32
C VAL A 265 -5.25 2.54 -1.43
N ASP A 266 -6.29 2.75 -2.24
CA ASP A 266 -7.34 1.74 -2.39
C ASP A 266 -8.00 1.82 -3.76
N SER A 267 -8.92 0.90 -4.06
CA SER A 267 -9.74 0.96 -5.27
C SER A 267 -10.63 2.21 -5.25
N PRO A 268 -10.81 2.93 -6.37
CA PRO A 268 -11.69 4.09 -6.41
C PRO A 268 -13.16 3.70 -6.68
N GLY A 269 -14.07 4.63 -6.43
CA GLY A 269 -15.47 4.55 -6.87
C GLY A 269 -16.34 3.60 -6.05
N SER A 270 -17.22 2.84 -6.70
CA SER A 270 -18.19 1.95 -6.01
C SER A 270 -17.53 0.82 -5.22
N TYR A 271 -16.27 0.50 -5.53
CA TYR A 271 -15.46 -0.48 -4.79
C TYR A 271 -14.99 0.04 -3.43
N SER A 272 -14.99 1.36 -3.20
CA SER A 272 -14.63 1.97 -1.91
C SER A 272 -15.86 2.45 -1.14
N THR A 273 -16.91 1.65 -1.11
CA THR A 273 -18.12 2.00 -0.37
C THR A 273 -18.53 0.91 0.61
N VAL A 274 -18.94 1.33 1.79
CA VAL A 274 -19.26 0.43 2.91
C VAL A 274 -20.73 0.61 3.30
N SER A 275 -21.43 -0.50 3.51
CA SER A 275 -22.79 -0.50 4.07
C SER A 275 -22.70 -0.59 5.59
N ILE A 276 -23.26 0.39 6.29
CA ILE A 276 -23.31 0.40 7.76
C ILE A 276 -24.57 -0.35 8.20
N ASN A 277 -24.42 -1.37 9.06
CA ASN A 277 -25.53 -2.15 9.64
C ASN A 277 -26.52 -2.74 8.62
N GLY A 278 -26.03 -3.16 7.45
CA GLY A 278 -26.88 -3.71 6.38
C GLY A 278 -27.80 -2.68 5.71
N ALA A 279 -27.61 -1.38 5.96
CA ALA A 279 -28.39 -0.33 5.31
C ALA A 279 -28.08 -0.23 3.81
N GLU A 280 -29.08 0.14 3.00
CA GLU A 280 -28.91 0.45 1.58
C GLU A 280 -27.93 1.60 1.34
N LYS A 281 -27.81 2.51 2.32
CA LYS A 281 -26.94 3.67 2.21
C LYS A 281 -25.47 3.28 2.33
N LYS A 282 -24.78 3.42 1.21
CA LYS A 282 -23.35 3.22 1.04
C LYS A 282 -22.58 4.49 1.38
N TYR A 283 -21.57 4.37 2.23
CA TYR A 283 -20.69 5.48 2.61
C TYR A 283 -19.34 5.32 1.91
N PRO A 284 -18.80 6.37 1.26
CA PRO A 284 -17.44 6.34 0.75
C PRO A 284 -16.47 6.07 1.90
N MET A 285 -15.55 5.12 1.71
CA MET A 285 -14.54 4.76 2.71
C MET A 285 -13.74 6.00 3.16
N GLN A 286 -13.38 6.88 2.22
CA GLN A 286 -12.69 8.13 2.51
C GLN A 286 -13.45 8.99 3.53
N TRP A 287 -14.79 9.00 3.49
CA TRP A 287 -15.59 9.78 4.43
C TRP A 287 -15.47 9.24 5.86
N LEU A 288 -15.48 7.91 6.04
CA LEU A 288 -15.26 7.26 7.34
C LEU A 288 -13.84 7.49 7.85
N LEU A 289 -12.86 7.43 6.95
CA LEU A 289 -11.46 7.69 7.25
C LEU A 289 -11.26 9.14 7.72
N ASP A 290 -11.75 10.11 6.94
CA ASP A 290 -11.67 11.54 7.26
C ASP A 290 -12.37 11.86 8.58
N HIS A 291 -13.55 11.30 8.80
CA HIS A 291 -14.28 11.48 10.05
C HIS A 291 -13.47 10.99 11.27
N THR A 292 -12.74 9.89 11.11
CA THR A 292 -11.94 9.29 12.20
C THR A 292 -10.64 10.07 12.44
N LEU A 293 -9.96 10.51 11.38
CA LEU A 293 -8.63 11.13 11.48
C LEU A 293 -8.67 12.64 11.70
N LEU A 294 -9.61 13.33 11.04
CA LEU A 294 -9.72 14.79 11.05
C LEU A 294 -10.73 15.31 12.09
N GLY A 295 -11.47 14.40 12.73
CA GLY A 295 -12.55 14.72 13.66
C GLY A 295 -13.84 15.15 12.94
N SER A 296 -14.93 15.18 13.71
CA SER A 296 -16.18 15.76 13.22
C SER A 296 -16.12 17.29 13.39
N GLN A 297 -16.41 18.03 12.34
CA GLN A 297 -16.71 19.48 12.41
C GLN A 297 -18.01 19.76 13.20
N GLN A 298 -18.51 18.81 13.99
CA GLN A 298 -19.72 18.98 14.79
C GLN A 298 -19.35 19.73 16.07
N LYS A 299 -19.62 21.03 16.05
CA LYS A 299 -19.69 21.90 17.23
C LYS A 299 -20.55 21.24 18.32
N ARG A 300 -19.92 20.53 19.25
CA ARG A 300 -20.53 20.10 20.50
C ARG A 300 -19.90 20.93 21.61
N GLY A 301 -20.52 22.07 21.91
CA GLY A 301 -20.22 22.88 23.10
C GLY A 301 -18.78 23.41 23.17
N GLU A 302 -18.56 24.60 22.59
CA GLU A 302 -17.48 25.57 22.87
C GLU A 302 -16.00 25.16 22.86
N GLU A 303 -15.62 23.89 22.71
CA GLU A 303 -14.22 23.50 22.50
C GLU A 303 -14.05 22.81 21.13
N GLU A 304 -13.35 23.46 20.21
CA GLU A 304 -12.90 22.82 18.96
C GLU A 304 -11.82 21.78 19.31
N ILE A 305 -12.18 20.49 19.26
CA ILE A 305 -11.18 19.42 19.39
C ILE A 305 -10.28 19.50 18.15
N PRO A 306 -8.97 19.77 18.30
CA PRO A 306 -8.08 19.90 17.16
C PRO A 306 -7.95 18.57 16.42
N ALA A 307 -7.87 18.65 15.10
CA ALA A 307 -7.65 17.47 14.26
C ALA A 307 -6.31 16.81 14.61
N LYS A 308 -6.34 15.51 14.93
CA LYS A 308 -5.14 14.74 15.27
C LYS A 308 -4.26 14.47 14.05
N TRP A 309 -4.81 14.59 12.85
CA TRP A 309 -4.12 14.42 11.59
C TRP A 309 -4.36 15.61 10.65
N GLU A 310 -3.35 15.90 9.83
CA GLU A 310 -3.41 16.81 8.71
C GLU A 310 -3.46 16.00 7.42
N LYS A 311 -4.34 16.37 6.47
CA LYS A 311 -4.38 15.74 5.14
C LYS A 311 -3.45 16.48 4.18
N LEU A 312 -2.48 15.76 3.61
CA LEU A 312 -1.45 16.32 2.73
C LEU A 312 -1.72 16.06 1.24
N VAL A 313 -2.18 14.84 0.91
CA VAL A 313 -2.48 14.44 -0.47
C VAL A 313 -3.85 13.77 -0.50
N SER A 314 -4.63 14.08 -1.53
CA SER A 314 -5.89 13.39 -1.80
C SER A 314 -6.19 13.41 -3.30
N ASP A 315 -6.34 12.22 -3.87
CA ASP A 315 -6.82 12.04 -5.24
C ASP A 315 -7.76 10.83 -5.29
N GLU A 316 -9.00 11.07 -5.71
CA GLU A 316 -10.06 10.05 -5.73
C GLU A 316 -9.88 9.04 -6.87
N SER A 317 -9.04 9.33 -7.88
CA SER A 317 -8.85 8.39 -8.99
C SER A 317 -7.61 8.68 -9.86
N ARG A 318 -6.65 7.75 -9.83
CA ARG A 318 -5.47 7.72 -10.68
C ARG A 318 -5.33 6.38 -11.39
N TRP A 319 -4.66 6.41 -12.54
CA TRP A 319 -4.23 5.23 -13.26
C TRP A 319 -2.72 5.10 -13.12
N PHE A 320 -2.27 3.92 -12.73
CA PHE A 320 -0.94 3.41 -13.01
C PHE A 320 -1.01 2.57 -14.28
N ARG A 321 -0.20 2.93 -15.27
CA ARG A 321 -0.04 2.18 -16.52
C ARG A 321 1.30 1.49 -16.53
N LEU A 322 1.31 0.21 -16.88
CA LEU A 322 2.55 -0.54 -17.00
C LEU A 322 3.42 0.02 -18.14
N PRO A 323 4.70 0.28 -17.86
CA PRO A 323 5.68 0.61 -18.89
C PRO A 323 5.86 -0.51 -19.91
N GLN A 324 6.24 -0.16 -21.13
CA GLN A 324 6.50 -1.12 -22.20
C GLN A 324 7.87 -1.80 -22.02
N GLY A 325 8.01 -3.01 -22.55
CA GLY A 325 9.29 -3.73 -22.58
C GLY A 325 9.68 -4.44 -21.28
N LEU A 326 8.80 -4.46 -20.28
CA LEU A 326 8.99 -5.25 -19.07
C LEU A 326 8.68 -6.74 -19.33
N GLU A 327 9.55 -7.61 -18.82
CA GLU A 327 9.41 -9.05 -18.97
C GLU A 327 9.07 -9.71 -17.63
N TYR A 328 8.00 -10.50 -17.62
CA TYR A 328 7.63 -11.34 -16.49
C TYR A 328 6.89 -12.58 -16.96
N ARG A 329 7.03 -13.68 -16.22
CA ARG A 329 6.49 -15.01 -16.61
C ARG A 329 4.96 -15.10 -16.54
N LEU A 330 4.30 -14.21 -15.80
CA LEU A 330 2.85 -14.13 -15.68
C LEU A 330 2.37 -12.77 -16.18
N GLU A 331 1.09 -12.70 -16.51
CA GLU A 331 0.44 -11.45 -16.95
C GLU A 331 0.55 -10.36 -15.88
N LEU A 332 1.05 -9.19 -16.31
CA LEU A 332 1.09 -7.98 -15.52
C LEU A 332 -0.17 -7.13 -15.79
N GLU A 333 -0.64 -6.40 -14.78
CA GLU A 333 -1.89 -5.64 -14.84
C GLU A 333 -1.70 -4.15 -14.53
N ASN A 334 -2.43 -3.29 -15.25
CA ASN A 334 -2.59 -1.89 -14.90
C ASN A 334 -3.37 -1.77 -13.58
N MET A 335 -3.12 -0.70 -12.83
CA MET A 335 -3.79 -0.47 -11.54
C MET A 335 -4.52 0.86 -11.55
N ARG A 336 -5.78 0.87 -11.12
CA ARG A 336 -6.50 2.11 -10.82
C ARG A 336 -6.64 2.25 -9.31
N TYR A 337 -6.36 3.43 -8.78
CA TYR A 337 -6.32 3.65 -7.34
C TYR A 337 -6.83 5.03 -6.96
N GLN A 338 -7.26 5.20 -5.71
CA GLN A 338 -7.31 6.47 -5.01
C GLN A 338 -6.14 6.53 -4.03
N ILE A 339 -5.70 7.74 -3.67
CA ILE A 339 -4.59 7.95 -2.74
C ILE A 339 -4.95 9.05 -1.73
N HIS A 340 -4.70 8.78 -0.46
CA HIS A 340 -4.85 9.74 0.63
C HIS A 340 -3.64 9.64 1.55
N LEU A 341 -2.93 10.76 1.76
CA LEU A 341 -1.79 10.85 2.66
C LEU A 341 -2.11 11.82 3.78
N TYR A 342 -1.88 11.37 5.02
CA TYR A 342 -2.05 12.15 6.23
C TYR A 342 -0.75 12.23 7.00
N ARG A 343 -0.58 13.28 7.81
CA ARG A 343 0.52 13.45 8.76
C ARG A 343 -0.04 13.68 10.15
N ARG A 344 0.51 13.00 11.16
CA ARG A 344 0.11 13.14 12.56
C ARG A 344 0.48 14.54 13.03
N SER A 345 -0.51 15.30 13.49
CA SER A 345 -0.32 16.65 14.04
C SER A 345 0.60 16.58 15.26
N HIS A 346 1.43 17.61 15.45
CA HIS A 346 1.99 17.86 16.78
C HIS A 346 0.83 18.17 17.71
N ASP A 347 0.74 17.45 18.83
CA ASP A 347 -0.25 17.80 19.85
C ASP A 347 -0.04 19.27 20.20
N GLY A 348 -1.13 20.02 20.26
CA GLY A 348 -1.16 21.48 20.43
C GLY A 348 -0.63 21.94 21.78
N LYS A 349 0.65 21.70 22.06
CA LYS A 349 1.42 22.66 22.83
C LYS A 349 1.65 23.82 21.89
N ASN A 350 0.85 24.86 22.07
CA ASN A 350 1.27 26.20 21.73
C ASN A 350 2.76 26.32 22.07
N SER A 351 3.57 26.67 21.08
CA SER A 351 4.80 27.39 21.32
C SER A 351 4.41 28.73 21.95
N GLU A 352 4.10 28.70 23.24
CA GLU A 352 4.33 29.83 24.13
C GLU A 352 5.76 29.63 24.64
N ASP A 353 6.61 30.62 24.31
CA ASP A 353 7.98 30.88 24.79
C ASP A 353 9.06 29.87 24.31
N ASP A 354 10.19 30.25 23.69
CA ASP A 354 11.01 31.48 23.73
C ASP A 354 11.49 31.94 22.33
#